data_AF-A0A562GM55-F1
#
_entry.id   AF-A0A562GM55-F1
#
_cell.length_a   1.000
_cell.length_b   1.000
_cell.length_c   1.000
_cell.angle_alpha   90.00
_cell.angle_beta   90.00
_cell.angle_gamma   90.00
#
_symmetry.space_group_name_H-M   'P 1'
#
loop_
_entity.id
_entity.type
_entity.pdbx_description
1 polymer ?
#
loop_
_entity_poly.entity_id
_entity_poly.type
_entity_poly.pdbx_seq_one_letter_code
_entity_poly.pdbx_strand_id
1 'polypeptide(L)' 'MNIRYLDCKKQETELYNEIWELSEELDRLDKEGKDTTGTIQRFGEVLEEFLLFRRRGGKDQLVNGKP' A
#
# COMPACT_ATOMS: atom_id res chain seq x y z
N MET A 1 -0.62 -20.28 16.94
CA MET A 1 -0.29 -19.05 16.17
C MET A 1 -1.52 -18.15 16.19
N ASN A 2 -1.38 -16.88 16.58
CA ASN A 2 -2.51 -15.99 16.89
C ASN A 2 -3.12 -15.48 15.57
N ILE A 3 -4.40 -15.72 15.30
CA ILE A 3 -5.08 -15.41 14.01
C ILE A 3 -4.88 -13.93 13.63
N ARG A 4 -4.94 -13.03 14.62
CA ARG A 4 -4.68 -11.59 14.47
C ARG A 4 -3.30 -11.26 13.88
N TYR A 5 -2.28 -12.04 14.21
CA TYR A 5 -0.93 -11.85 13.69
C TYR A 5 -0.83 -12.28 12.22
N LEU A 6 -1.57 -13.32 11.83
CA LEU A 6 -1.60 -13.80 10.44
C LEU A 6 -2.30 -12.79 9.52
N ASP A 7 -3.41 -12.21 9.97
CA ASP A 7 -4.13 -11.17 9.21
C ASP A 7 -3.28 -9.91 9.03
N CYS A 8 -2.59 -9.47 10.09
CA CYS A 8 -1.65 -8.35 9.99
C CYS A 8 -0.53 -8.62 8.98
N LYS A 9 0.01 -9.85 8.96
CA LYS A 9 1.08 -10.23 8.02
C LYS A 9 0.60 -10.30 6.59
N LYS A 10 -0.64 -10.78 6.38
CA LYS A 10 -1.27 -10.81 5.06
C LYS A 10 -1.47 -9.40 4.52
N GLN A 11 -2.03 -8.52 5.34
CA GLN A 11 -2.28 -7.13 4.97
C GLN A 11 -0.98 -6.35 4.71
N GLU A 12 0.05 -6.59 5.53
CA GLU A 12 1.39 -6.04 5.30
C GLU A 12 1.94 -6.48 3.93
N THR A 13 1.77 -7.76 3.59
CA THR A 13 2.22 -8.33 2.30
C THR A 13 1.47 -7.73 1.12
N GLU A 14 0.15 -7.53 1.25
CA GLU A 14 -0.69 -6.92 0.22
C GLU A 14 -0.23 -5.47 -0.06
N LEU A 15 0.01 -4.67 0.98
CA LEU A 15 0.54 -3.31 0.83
C LEU A 15 1.92 -3.29 0.17
N TYR A 16 2.82 -4.22 0.53
CA TYR A 16 4.13 -4.32 -0.13
C TYR A 16 4.01 -4.69 -1.61
N ASN A 17 3.13 -5.62 -1.97
CA ASN A 17 2.90 -6.00 -3.36
C ASN A 17 2.33 -4.82 -4.16
N GLU A 18 1.37 -4.09 -3.61
CA GLU A 18 0.76 -2.92 -4.28
C GLU A 18 1.79 -1.79 -4.49
N ILE A 19 2.64 -1.52 -3.50
CA ILE A 19 3.76 -0.57 -3.64
C ILE A 19 4.75 -1.05 -4.71
N TRP A 20 5.05 -2.35 -4.75
CA TRP A 20 5.94 -2.92 -5.77
C TRP A 20 5.38 -2.73 -7.18
N GLU A 21 4.13 -3.13 -7.41
CA GLU A 21 3.46 -3.03 -8.72
C GLU A 21 3.38 -1.59 -9.21
N LEU A 22 3.01 -0.65 -8.35
CA LEU A 22 2.97 0.77 -8.71
C LEU A 22 4.36 1.34 -9.01
N SER A 23 5.41 0.83 -8.35
CA SER A 23 6.79 1.23 -8.64
C SER A 23 7.22 0.76 -10.05
N GLU A 24 6.88 -0.48 -10.42
CA GLU A 24 7.15 -0.99 -11.78
C GLU A 24 6.32 -0.25 -12.83
N GLU A 25 5.07 0.09 -12.52
CA GLU A 25 4.24 0.88 -13.43
C GLU A 25 4.82 2.29 -13.64
N LEU A 26 5.25 2.95 -12.56
CA LEU A 26 5.90 4.27 -12.64
C LEU A 26 7.18 4.22 -13.47
N ASP A 27 8.06 3.25 -13.22
CA ASP A 27 9.31 3.09 -13.97
C ASP A 27 9.04 2.83 -15.47
N ARG A 28 8.00 2.03 -15.79
CA ARG A 28 7.60 1.83 -17.19
C ARG A 28 7.05 3.11 -17.82
N LEU A 29 6.16 3.82 -17.13
CA LEU A 29 5.55 5.05 -17.65
C LEU A 29 6.59 6.17 -17.85
N ASP A 30 7.53 6.31 -16.92
CA ASP A 30 8.64 7.25 -17.00
C ASP A 30 9.54 6.95 -18.21
N LYS A 31 9.91 5.68 -18.41
CA LYS A 31 10.68 5.24 -19.58
C LYS A 31 9.94 5.46 -20.90
N GLU A 32 8.62 5.31 -20.90
CA GLU A 32 7.77 5.57 -22.08
C GLU A 32 7.50 7.08 -22.29
N GLY A 33 7.95 7.95 -21.39
CA GLY A 33 7.69 9.39 -21.43
C GLY A 33 6.21 9.74 -21.29
N LYS A 34 5.43 8.87 -20.65
CA LYS A 34 4.00 9.06 -20.42
C LYS A 34 3.77 9.87 -19.16
N ASP A 35 2.59 10.49 -19.07
CA ASP A 35 2.19 11.19 -17.85
C ASP A 35 2.09 10.21 -16.68
N THR A 36 2.87 10.48 -15.63
CA THR A 36 2.93 9.69 -14.39
C THR A 36 2.12 10.32 -13.27
N THR A 37 1.53 11.51 -13.47
CA THR A 37 0.86 12.28 -12.41
C THR A 37 -0.20 11.46 -11.67
N GLY A 38 -1.04 10.72 -12.41
CA GLY A 38 -2.07 9.87 -11.82
C GLY A 38 -1.50 8.69 -11.02
N THR A 39 -0.43 8.07 -11.51
CA THR A 39 0.22 6.93 -10.83
C THR A 39 0.97 7.40 -9.58
N ILE A 40 1.61 8.58 -9.62
CA ILE A 40 2.26 9.19 -8.44
C ILE A 40 1.23 9.53 -7.36
N GLN A 41 0.05 10.04 -7.73
CA GLN A 41 -1.02 10.31 -6.76
C GLN A 41 -1.47 9.03 -6.04
N ARG A 42 -1.75 7.95 -6.79
CA ARG A 42 -2.10 6.65 -6.20
C ARG A 42 -0.97 6.09 -5.34
N PHE A 43 0.28 6.26 -5.77
CA PHE A 43 1.45 5.85 -5.01
C PHE A 43 1.53 6.56 -3.66
N GLY A 44 1.21 7.86 -3.63
CA GLY A 44 1.14 8.65 -2.40
C GLY A 44 0.09 8.12 -1.43
N GLU A 45 -1.11 7.79 -1.92
CA GLU A 45 -2.21 7.24 -1.11
C GLU A 45 -1.81 5.88 -0.48
N VAL A 46 -1.28 4.96 -1.27
CA VAL A 46 -0.85 3.62 -0.79
C VAL A 46 0.30 3.73 0.22
N LEU A 47 1.26 4.65 -0.01
CA LEU A 47 2.33 4.90 0.95
C LEU A 47 1.82 5.50 2.26
N GLU A 48 0.83 6.38 2.22
CA GLU A 48 0.19 6.92 3.43
C GLU A 48 -0.50 5.81 4.23
N GLU A 49 -1.25 4.93 3.57
CA GLU A 49 -1.87 3.77 4.21
C GLU A 49 -0.83 2.84 4.85
N PHE A 50 0.27 2.59 4.15
CA PHE A 50 1.38 1.78 4.68
C PHE A 50 2.04 2.41 5.91
N LEU A 51 2.30 3.72 5.88
CA LEU A 51 2.87 4.44 7.02
C LEU A 51 1.91 4.44 8.22
N LEU A 52 0.61 4.59 7.98
CA LEU A 52 -0.42 4.49 9.02
C LEU A 52 -0.49 3.08 9.60
N PHE A 53 -0.46 2.04 8.76
CA PHE A 53 -0.43 0.64 9.19
C PHE A 53 0.79 0.35 10.09
N ARG A 54 1.99 0.80 9.66
CA ARG A 54 3.24 0.63 10.39
C ARG A 54 3.25 1.41 11.71
N ARG A 55 2.74 2.65 11.72
CA ARG A 55 2.65 3.49 12.93
C ARG A 55 1.69 2.90 13.96
N ARG A 56 0.61 2.25 13.51
CA ARG A 56 -0.36 1.57 14.39
C ARG A 56 0.12 0.18 14.83
N GLY A 57 1.27 -0.29 14.33
CA GLY A 57 1.84 -1.60 14.68
C GLY A 57 0.92 -2.78 14.36
N GLY A 58 0.06 -2.65 13.34
CA GLY A 58 -0.96 -3.65 12.99
C GLY A 58 -2.06 -3.86 14.05
N LYS A 59 -2.13 -3.03 15.10
CA LYS A 59 -3.05 -3.26 16.24
C LYS A 59 -4.49 -2.81 16.01
N ASP A 60 -4.75 -1.94 15.02
CA ASP A 60 -6.03 -1.22 14.88
C ASP A 60 -6.60 -1.18 13.46
N GLN A 61 -6.35 -2.17 12.59
CA GLN A 61 -7.19 -2.32 11.38
C GLN A 61 -8.47 -3.11 11.70
N LEU A 62 -9.28 -2.55 12.60
CA LEU A 62 -10.73 -2.81 12.68
C LEU A 62 -11.53 -1.49 12.73
N VAL A 63 -10.98 -0.41 12.21
CA VAL A 63 -11.74 0.85 12.06
C VAL A 63 -11.40 1.49 10.73
N ASN A 64 -12.08 0.99 9.70
CA ASN A 64 -12.88 1.76 8.75
C ASN A 64 -13.02 0.98 7.45
N GLY A 65 -13.77 -0.13 7.51
CA GLY A 65 -14.69 -0.40 6.43
C GLY A 65 -15.58 0.83 6.32
N LYS A 66 -15.43 1.57 5.22
CA LYS A 66 -16.27 2.70 4.83
C LYS A 66 -17.76 2.33 5.05
N PRO A 67 -18.61 3.22 5.59
CA PRO A 67 -20.05 2.94 5.69
C PRO A 67 -20.67 2.66 4.31
#